data_AF-A0AAW9KI72-F1
#
_entry.id   AF-A0AAW9KI72-F1
#
_cell.length_a   1.000
_cell.length_b   1.000
_cell.length_c   1.000
_cell.angle_alpha   90.00
_cell.angle_beta   90.00
_cell.angle_gamma   90.00
#
_symmetry.space_group_name_H-M   'P 1'
#
loop_
_entity.id
_entity.type
_entity.pdbx_description
1 polymer ?
#
loop_
_entity_poly.entity_id
_entity_poly.type
_entity_poly.pdbx_seq_one_letter_code
_entity_poly.pdbx_strand_id
1 'polypeptide(L)'
;MDVMKFTQAVSRIWVLETRLLDKAKIDRMIEAPSANEVLRILNETEYSNASANVKRSEDYEEILTAELKRVYDLVYEISPVKEVVKLMSLKYDYHNIKVLLKGNVLGKDLSSMLIQLGNLDLQE
;
A
#
# COMPACT_ATOMS: atom_id res chain seq x y z
N MET A 1 9.58 -25.85 10.91
CA MET A 1 8.58 -24.97 10.27
C MET A 1 7.93 -25.78 9.16
N ASP A 2 6.62 -26.04 9.25
CA ASP A 2 5.93 -26.85 8.24
C ASP A 2 5.77 -26.03 6.95
N VAL A 3 6.57 -26.36 5.94
CA VAL A 3 6.63 -25.65 4.66
C VAL A 3 5.29 -25.76 3.91
N MET A 4 4.52 -26.84 4.17
CA MET A 4 3.22 -27.03 3.53
C MET A 4 2.17 -26.03 4.01
N LYS A 5 2.37 -25.44 5.21
CA LYS A 5 1.42 -24.49 5.80
C LYS A 5 1.20 -23.25 4.92
N PHE A 6 2.22 -22.82 4.18
CA PHE A 6 2.18 -21.61 3.34
C PHE A 6 1.89 -21.88 1.86
N THR A 7 1.80 -23.14 1.42
CA THR A 7 1.72 -23.48 -0.01
C THR A 7 0.59 -22.75 -0.73
N GLN A 8 -0.62 -22.73 -0.16
CA GLN A 8 -1.75 -22.01 -0.76
C GLN A 8 -1.52 -20.50 -0.85
N ALA A 9 -0.99 -19.89 0.22
CA ALA A 9 -0.71 -18.45 0.27
C ALA A 9 0.34 -18.07 -0.78
N VAL A 10 1.43 -18.84 -0.86
CA VAL A 10 2.52 -18.64 -1.84
C VAL A 10 2.00 -18.78 -3.27
N SER A 11 1.22 -19.83 -3.57
CA SER A 11 0.65 -20.00 -4.91
C SER A 11 -0.26 -18.84 -5.31
N ARG A 12 -1.06 -18.31 -4.37
CA ARG A 12 -1.88 -17.10 -4.62
C ARG A 12 -1.01 -15.87 -4.89
N ILE A 13 0.05 -15.69 -4.10
CA ILE A 13 0.99 -14.56 -4.26
C ILE A 13 1.66 -14.63 -5.63
N TRP A 14 2.15 -15.78 -6.08
CA TRP A 14 2.77 -15.93 -7.41
C TRP A 14 1.84 -15.52 -8.55
N VAL A 15 0.56 -15.87 -8.46
CA VAL A 15 -0.42 -15.41 -9.48
C VAL A 15 -0.56 -13.89 -9.44
N LEU A 16 -0.60 -13.27 -8.26
CA LEU A 16 -0.72 -11.82 -8.11
C LEU A 16 0.54 -11.07 -8.56
N GLU A 17 1.73 -11.65 -8.37
CA GLU A 17 3.00 -11.08 -8.83
C GLU A 17 3.02 -10.86 -10.35
N THR A 18 2.32 -11.70 -11.13
CA THR A 18 2.21 -11.51 -12.59
C THR A 18 1.47 -10.22 -12.98
N ARG A 19 0.76 -9.59 -12.03
CA ARG A 19 -0.02 -8.37 -12.25
C ARG A 19 0.69 -7.10 -11.79
N LEU A 20 1.92 -7.22 -11.28
CA LEU A 20 2.73 -6.06 -10.93
C LEU A 20 3.03 -5.19 -12.17
N LEU A 21 3.37 -3.93 -11.92
CA LEU A 21 3.82 -3.03 -12.98
C LEU A 21 5.11 -3.59 -13.59
N ASP A 22 5.01 -3.95 -14.86
CA ASP A 22 6.17 -4.36 -15.64
C ASP A 22 6.99 -3.14 -16.09
N LYS A 23 8.21 -3.41 -16.54
CA LYS A 23 9.14 -2.38 -16.99
C LYS A 23 8.54 -1.51 -18.11
N ALA A 24 7.83 -2.11 -19.06
CA ALA A 24 7.28 -1.38 -20.19
C ALA A 24 6.21 -0.36 -19.76
N LYS A 25 5.37 -0.71 -18.78
CA LYS A 25 4.40 0.22 -18.17
C LYS A 25 5.10 1.38 -17.47
N ILE A 26 6.16 1.10 -16.71
CA ILE A 26 6.94 2.13 -16.02
C ILE A 26 7.60 3.08 -17.03
N ASP A 27 8.21 2.54 -18.09
CA ASP A 27 8.82 3.34 -19.15
C ASP A 27 7.78 4.25 -19.84
N ARG A 28 6.57 3.72 -20.14
CA ARG A 28 5.44 4.52 -20.65
C ARG A 28 5.01 5.64 -19.69
N MET A 29 5.02 5.40 -18.38
CA MET A 29 4.69 6.43 -17.38
C MET A 29 5.76 7.53 -17.32
N ILE A 30 7.04 7.19 -17.49
CA ILE A 30 8.15 8.16 -17.51
C ILE A 30 8.05 9.07 -18.74
N GLU A 31 7.65 8.52 -19.89
CA GLU A 31 7.49 9.27 -21.14
C GLU A 31 6.18 10.07 -21.22
N ALA A 32 5.28 9.93 -20.23
CA ALA A 32 3.98 10.56 -20.26
C ALA A 32 4.07 12.10 -20.16
N PRO A 33 3.30 12.84 -20.97
CA PRO A 33 3.41 14.31 -21.04
C PRO A 33 2.78 15.03 -19.84
N SER A 34 2.01 14.34 -19.00
CA SER A 34 1.33 14.91 -17.84
C SER A 34 0.99 13.86 -16.79
N ALA A 35 0.81 14.30 -15.54
CA ALA A 35 0.36 13.43 -14.44
C ALA A 35 -1.02 12.80 -14.69
N ASN A 36 -1.89 13.46 -15.46
CA ASN A 36 -3.18 12.89 -15.85
C ASN A 36 -3.01 11.69 -16.80
N GLU A 37 -2.04 11.73 -17.71
CA GLU A 37 -1.77 10.59 -18.57
C GLU A 37 -1.09 9.44 -17.81
N VAL A 38 -0.25 9.76 -16.81
CA VAL A 38 0.29 8.75 -15.88
C VAL A 38 -0.85 8.05 -15.13
N LEU A 39 -1.83 8.79 -14.61
CA LEU A 39 -3.01 8.20 -13.98
C LEU A 39 -3.80 7.33 -14.96
N ARG A 40 -3.90 7.71 -16.23
CA ARG A 40 -4.57 6.92 -17.26
C ARG A 40 -3.88 5.57 -17.46
N ILE A 41 -2.55 5.57 -17.55
CA ILE A 41 -1.75 4.34 -17.65
C ILE A 41 -1.90 3.50 -16.37
N LEU A 42 -1.91 4.13 -15.19
CA LEU A 42 -2.11 3.44 -13.92
C LEU A 42 -3.51 2.79 -13.85
N ASN A 43 -4.53 3.42 -14.43
CA ASN A 43 -5.88 2.87 -14.55
C ASN A 43 -5.99 1.68 -15.53
N GLU A 44 -4.98 1.41 -16.35
CA GLU A 44 -4.91 0.18 -17.16
C GLU A 44 -4.46 -1.05 -16.33
N THR A 45 -4.20 -0.86 -15.03
CA THR A 45 -3.58 -1.88 -14.15
C THR A 45 -4.48 -2.22 -12.95
N GLU A 46 -4.01 -3.05 -12.02
CA GLU A 46 -4.77 -3.44 -10.82
C GLU A 46 -5.17 -2.24 -9.94
N TYR A 47 -4.46 -1.12 -10.06
CA TYR A 47 -4.74 0.14 -9.36
C TYR A 47 -6.06 0.81 -9.80
N SER A 48 -6.67 0.36 -10.91
CA SER A 48 -7.98 0.85 -11.38
C SER A 48 -9.10 0.71 -10.34
N ASN A 49 -9.02 -0.31 -9.48
CA ASN A 49 -10.02 -0.52 -8.42
C ASN A 49 -9.94 0.57 -7.34
N ALA A 50 -8.74 1.06 -7.06
CA ALA A 50 -8.49 2.09 -6.05
C ALA A 50 -8.68 3.52 -6.61
N SER A 51 -8.68 3.69 -7.94
CA SER A 51 -8.80 5.00 -8.58
C SER A 51 -10.24 5.47 -8.81
N ALA A 52 -11.25 4.62 -8.54
CA ALA A 52 -12.66 4.94 -8.78
C ALA A 52 -13.14 6.23 -8.08
N ASN A 53 -12.50 6.61 -6.97
CA ASN A 53 -12.84 7.80 -6.19
C ASN A 53 -11.94 9.01 -6.47
N VAL A 54 -10.89 8.86 -7.28
CA VAL A 54 -9.87 9.90 -7.48
C VAL A 54 -10.07 10.60 -8.82
N LYS A 55 -10.36 11.90 -8.75
CA LYS A 55 -10.64 12.73 -9.94
C LYS A 55 -9.48 13.63 -10.36
N ARG A 56 -8.50 13.85 -9.48
CA ARG A 56 -7.34 14.72 -9.72
C ARG A 56 -6.05 13.92 -9.64
N SER A 57 -5.08 14.27 -10.46
CA SER A 57 -3.73 13.69 -10.43
C SER A 57 -2.96 13.98 -9.16
N GLU A 58 -3.34 15.02 -8.42
CA GLU A 58 -2.74 15.38 -7.12
C GLU A 58 -3.08 14.38 -6.00
N ASP A 59 -4.21 13.69 -6.10
CA ASP A 59 -4.72 12.78 -5.07
C ASP A 59 -4.23 11.33 -5.29
N TYR A 60 -3.14 11.14 -6.04
CA TYR A 60 -2.59 9.81 -6.38
C TYR A 60 -2.16 9.01 -5.14
N GLU A 61 -1.75 9.68 -4.06
CA GLU A 61 -1.40 9.03 -2.79
C GLU A 61 -2.59 8.28 -2.17
N GLU A 62 -3.83 8.74 -2.41
CA GLU A 62 -5.03 8.03 -1.95
C GLU A 62 -5.18 6.68 -2.67
N ILE A 63 -4.92 6.64 -3.98
CA ILE A 63 -4.93 5.41 -4.79
C ILE A 63 -3.88 4.44 -4.25
N LEU A 64 -2.65 4.91 -4.05
CA LEU A 64 -1.54 4.09 -3.59
C LEU A 64 -1.80 3.56 -2.17
N THR A 65 -2.31 4.40 -1.28
CA THR A 65 -2.63 4.03 0.10
C THR A 65 -3.77 3.01 0.15
N ALA A 66 -4.84 3.22 -0.64
CA ALA A 66 -5.96 2.30 -0.72
C ALA A 66 -5.54 0.92 -1.27
N GLU A 67 -4.73 0.90 -2.34
CA GLU A 67 -4.25 -0.34 -2.93
C GLU A 67 -3.29 -1.08 -1.99
N LEU A 68 -2.40 -0.34 -1.32
CA LEU A 68 -1.50 -0.92 -0.31
C LEU A 68 -2.28 -1.53 0.86
N LYS A 69 -3.35 -0.86 1.32
CA LYS A 69 -4.26 -1.40 2.34
C LYS A 69 -4.93 -2.69 1.86
N ARG A 70 -5.46 -2.70 0.64
CA ARG A 70 -6.07 -3.89 0.03
C ARG A 70 -5.10 -5.07 -0.01
N VAL A 71 -3.83 -4.82 -0.35
CA VAL A 71 -2.78 -5.85 -0.36
C VAL A 71 -2.49 -6.38 1.05
N TYR A 72 -2.39 -5.51 2.05
CA TYR A 72 -2.21 -5.95 3.45
C TYR A 72 -3.39 -6.79 3.93
N ASP A 73 -4.62 -6.35 3.66
CA ASP A 73 -5.85 -7.07 4.02
C ASP A 73 -5.88 -8.46 3.36
N LEU A 74 -5.51 -8.55 2.08
CA LEU A 74 -5.42 -9.80 1.33
C LEU A 74 -4.33 -10.74 1.89
N VAL A 75 -3.13 -10.23 2.13
CA VAL A 75 -2.03 -11.04 2.68
C VAL A 75 -2.38 -11.49 4.10
N TYR A 76 -3.05 -10.64 4.88
CA TYR A 76 -3.59 -11.01 6.17
C TYR A 76 -4.60 -12.12 6.04
N GLU A 77 -5.56 -12.06 5.11
CA GLU A 77 -6.56 -13.10 4.86
C GLU A 77 -5.90 -14.46 4.55
N ILE A 78 -5.01 -14.49 3.55
CA ILE A 78 -4.44 -15.74 3.02
C ILE A 78 -3.34 -16.32 3.88
N SER A 79 -2.67 -15.51 4.72
CA SER A 79 -1.56 -15.99 5.52
C SER A 79 -2.06 -16.92 6.63
N PRO A 80 -1.48 -18.12 6.79
CA PRO A 80 -1.81 -19.05 7.85
C PRO A 80 -1.20 -18.66 9.21
N VAL A 81 -0.30 -17.68 9.23
CA VAL A 81 0.36 -17.14 10.43
C VAL A 81 0.32 -15.61 10.33
N LYS A 82 -0.59 -14.98 11.08
CA LYS A 82 -0.85 -13.54 10.97
C LYS A 82 0.31 -12.71 11.50
N GLU A 83 1.09 -13.25 12.43
CA GLU A 83 2.26 -12.63 13.04
C GLU A 83 3.32 -12.24 12.02
N VAL A 84 3.47 -13.02 10.93
CA VAL A 84 4.40 -12.69 9.83
C VAL A 84 3.95 -11.41 9.12
N VAL A 85 2.65 -11.26 8.89
CA VAL A 85 2.08 -10.07 8.26
C VAL A 85 2.21 -8.85 9.20
N LYS A 86 1.96 -9.05 10.50
CA LYS A 86 2.14 -8.02 11.54
C LYS A 86 3.59 -7.53 11.61
N LEU A 87 4.56 -8.44 11.45
CA LEU A 87 5.98 -8.06 11.41
C LEU A 87 6.27 -7.15 10.21
N MET A 88 5.65 -7.41 9.05
CA MET A 88 5.83 -6.59 7.84
C MET A 88 5.17 -5.20 7.99
N SER A 89 4.05 -5.10 8.72
CA SER A 89 3.39 -3.81 8.98
C SER A 89 4.08 -2.97 10.06
N LEU A 90 4.98 -3.55 10.85
CA LEU A 90 5.65 -2.89 11.98
C LEU A 90 6.45 -1.64 11.57
N LYS A 91 6.91 -1.56 10.32
CA LYS A 91 7.56 -0.35 9.77
C LYS A 91 6.62 0.87 9.76
N TYR A 92 5.31 0.66 9.60
CA TYR A 92 4.30 1.72 9.63
C TYR A 92 4.00 2.13 11.06
N ASP A 93 3.94 1.19 12.00
CA ASP A 93 3.83 1.51 13.44
C ASP A 93 5.00 2.40 13.88
N TYR A 94 6.23 2.04 13.49
CA TYR A 94 7.42 2.86 13.78
C TYR A 94 7.36 4.25 13.15
N HIS A 95 6.90 4.35 11.90
CA HIS A 95 6.70 5.64 11.23
C HIS A 95 5.67 6.50 11.98
N ASN A 96 4.52 5.94 12.32
CA ASN A 96 3.44 6.63 13.00
C ASN A 96 3.88 7.15 14.38
N ILE A 97 4.57 6.32 15.18
CA ILE A 97 5.15 6.76 16.47
C ILE A 97 6.08 7.94 16.28
N LYS A 98 6.93 7.92 15.25
CA LYS A 98 7.86 9.02 14.94
C LYS A 98 7.12 10.30 14.54
N VAL A 99 6.04 10.17 13.77
CA VAL A 99 5.18 11.31 13.38
C VAL A 99 4.54 11.93 14.62
N LEU A 100 3.92 11.12 15.48
CA LEU A 100 3.29 11.59 16.72
C LEU A 100 4.30 12.27 17.64
N LEU A 101 5.47 11.66 17.84
CA LEU A 101 6.54 12.24 18.67
C LEU A 101 7.03 13.58 18.12
N LYS A 102 7.23 13.69 16.81
CA LYS A 102 7.61 14.95 16.16
C LYS A 102 6.51 16.00 16.26
N GLY A 103 5.24 15.62 16.10
CA GLY A 103 4.09 16.51 16.24
C GLY A 103 4.04 17.13 17.64
N ASN A 104 4.21 16.29 18.66
CA ASN A 104 4.29 16.72 20.06
C ASN A 104 5.46 17.68 20.31
N VAL A 105 6.67 17.37 19.83
CA VAL A 105 7.85 18.22 20.00
C VAL A 105 7.73 19.56 19.27
N LEU A 106 7.11 19.57 18.09
CA LEU A 106 6.95 20.76 17.26
C LEU A 106 5.70 21.58 17.60
N GLY A 107 4.80 21.05 18.44
CA GLY A 107 3.49 21.64 18.70
C GLY A 107 2.62 21.76 17.43
N LYS A 108 2.77 20.81 16.48
CA LYS A 108 2.04 20.80 15.20
C LYS A 108 1.25 19.52 15.07
N ASP A 109 0.06 19.63 14.50
CA ASP A 109 -0.70 18.48 14.05
C ASP A 109 -0.08 17.92 12.77
N LEU A 110 0.34 16.66 12.83
CA LEU A 110 0.91 15.91 11.70
C LEU A 110 0.06 14.67 11.37
N SER A 111 -1.21 14.64 11.78
CA SER A 111 -2.11 13.49 11.61
C SER A 111 -2.28 13.09 10.14
N SER A 112 -2.15 14.03 9.20
CA SER A 112 -2.17 13.76 7.76
C SER A 112 -1.01 12.90 7.25
N MET A 113 0.06 12.73 8.03
CA MET A 113 1.22 11.90 7.68
C MET A 113 1.15 10.48 8.28
N LEU A 114 0.07 10.16 9.00
CA LEU A 114 -0.15 8.84 9.58
C LEU A 114 -0.59 7.84 8.50
N ILE A 115 -0.09 6.61 8.63
CA ILE A 115 -0.38 5.53 7.69
C ILE A 115 -1.21 4.47 8.43
N GLN A 116 -2.46 4.28 8.03
CA GLN A 116 -3.40 3.32 8.62
C GLN A 116 -3.16 1.87 8.13
N LEU A 117 -1.93 1.40 8.28
CA LEU A 117 -1.51 0.02 7.94
C LEU A 117 -0.84 -0.69 9.11
N GLY A 118 -0.62 0.02 10.21
CA GLY A 118 -0.03 -0.48 11.45
C GLY A 118 -1.00 -1.32 12.27
N ASN A 119 -0.49 -1.97 13.31
CA ASN A 119 -1.30 -2.73 14.27
C ASN A 119 -1.75 -1.88 15.46
N LEU A 120 -1.20 -0.68 15.60
CA LEU A 120 -1.55 0.23 16.66
C LEU A 120 -2.86 0.92 16.33
N ASP A 121 -3.74 1.03 17.33
CA ASP A 121 -4.83 1.99 17.26
C ASP A 121 -4.22 3.38 17.37
N LEU A 122 -4.42 4.19 16.34
CA LEU A 122 -3.90 5.56 16.26
C LEU A 122 -4.96 6.58 16.69
N GLN A 123 -6.11 6.13 17.19
CA GLN A 123 -7.14 6.98 17.79
C GLN A 123 -6.81 7.25 19.26
N GLU A 124 -6.00 8.29 19.51
CA GLU A 124 -6.00 9.08 20.76
C GLU A 124 -5.92 10.57 20.44
#